data_AF-A0A2A5AWX6-F1
#
_entry.id   AF-A0A2A5AWX6-F1
#
_cell.length_a   1.000
_cell.length_b   1.000
_cell.length_c   1.000
_cell.angle_alpha   90.00
_cell.angle_beta   90.00
_cell.angle_gamma   90.00
#
_symmetry.space_group_name_H-M   'P 1'
#
loop_
_entity.id
_entity.type
_entity.pdbx_description
1 polymer ?
#
loop_
_entity_poly.entity_id
_entity_poly.type
_entity_poly.pdbx_seq_one_letter_code
_entity_poly.pdbx_strand_id
1 'polypeptide(L)' 'MLCVELDVNNTLVANSQTVENCTTFLLMEKQDYNILVQPLTISPEQIGFVFAWGFSAVLTFWFFGYVVGVIKSVIRQA' A
#
# COMPACT_ATOMS: atom_id res chain seq x y z
N MET A 1 0.30 -22.95 9.34
CA MET A 1 0.20 -23.29 7.91
C MET A 1 -1.25 -23.64 7.66
N LEU A 2 -1.89 -23.03 6.66
CA LEU A 2 -3.31 -23.25 6.36
C LEU A 2 -3.42 -24.07 5.08
N CYS A 3 -4.36 -24.99 5.04
CA CYS A 3 -4.62 -25.80 3.86
C CYS A 3 -5.77 -25.18 3.10
N VAL A 4 -5.58 -24.97 1.79
CA VAL A 4 -6.58 -24.35 0.94
C VAL A 4 -7.18 -25.43 0.06
N GLU A 5 -8.49 -25.58 0.12
CA GLU A 5 -9.25 -26.54 -0.69
C GLU A 5 -10.10 -25.78 -1.71
N LEU A 6 -10.23 -26.37 -2.90
CA LEU A 6 -11.17 -25.89 -3.92
C LEU A 6 -12.53 -26.47 -3.59
N ASP A 7 -13.46 -25.62 -3.17
CA ASP A 7 -14.85 -25.99 -2.96
C ASP A 7 -15.56 -26.19 -4.31
N VAL A 8 -16.69 -26.90 -4.32
CA VAL A 8 -17.48 -27.28 -5.51
C VAL A 8 -17.92 -26.05 -6.35
N ASN A 9 -17.89 -24.87 -5.75
CA ASN A 9 -18.17 -23.58 -6.38
C ASN A 9 -16.94 -22.87 -6.98
N ASN A 10 -15.81 -23.58 -7.15
CA ASN A 10 -14.54 -23.02 -7.64
C ASN A 10 -13.94 -21.91 -6.75
N THR A 11 -14.39 -21.82 -5.49
CA THR A 11 -13.87 -20.85 -4.52
C THR A 11 -12.83 -21.51 -3.62
N LEU A 12 -11.73 -20.79 -3.37
CA LEU A 12 -10.68 -21.22 -2.46
C LEU A 12 -11.17 -21.01 -1.02
N VAL A 13 -11.30 -22.10 -0.25
CA VAL A 13 -11.70 -22.05 1.15
C VAL A 13 -10.53 -22.53 2.01
N ALA A 14 -10.15 -21.72 2.99
CA ALA A 14 -9.10 -22.08 3.95
C ALA A 14 -9.66 -23.04 5.02
N ASN A 15 -9.12 -24.26 5.06
CA ASN A 15 -9.44 -25.29 6.03
C ASN A 15 -8.39 -25.30 7.16
N SER A 16 -8.82 -25.48 8.41
CA SER A 16 -7.97 -25.41 9.61
C SER A 16 -7.32 -26.75 10.00
N GLN A 17 -7.26 -27.71 9.08
CA GLN A 17 -6.63 -29.00 9.33
C GLN A 17 -5.10 -28.91 9.36
N THR A 18 -4.47 -29.84 10.09
CA THR A 18 -3.02 -29.94 10.24
C THR A 18 -2.37 -30.40 8.94
N VAL A 19 -1.14 -29.95 8.69
CA VAL A 19 -0.36 -30.22 7.45
C VAL A 19 -0.30 -31.70 7.08
N GLU A 20 -0.35 -32.59 8.08
CA GLU A 20 -0.28 -34.04 7.91
C GLU A 20 -1.52 -34.66 7.24
N ASN A 21 -2.68 -33.99 7.28
CA ASN A 21 -3.93 -34.48 6.68
C ASN A 21 -4.36 -33.73 5.42
N CYS A 22 -3.55 -32.78 4.95
CA CYS A 22 -3.89 -31.97 3.80
C CYS A 22 -3.57 -32.71 2.50
N THR A 23 -4.60 -33.26 1.88
CA THR A 23 -4.53 -34.01 0.62
C THR A 23 -4.59 -33.13 -0.63
N THR A 24 -4.58 -31.79 -0.46
CA THR A 24 -4.74 -30.80 -1.54
C THR A 24 -3.49 -29.97 -1.82
N PHE A 25 -3.49 -29.36 -3.01
CA PHE A 25 -2.32 -29.07 -3.84
C PHE A 25 -1.43 -27.89 -3.42
N LEU A 26 -1.76 -27.12 -2.37
CA LEU A 26 -0.96 -25.94 -2.01
C LEU A 26 -0.94 -25.70 -0.50
N LEU A 27 0.26 -25.81 0.09
CA LEU A 27 0.57 -25.28 1.41
C LEU A 27 0.92 -23.80 1.22
N MET A 28 0.08 -22.89 1.71
CA MET A 28 0.37 -21.46 1.72
C MET A 28 0.54 -20.96 3.15
N GLU A 29 1.45 -20.01 3.32
CA GLU A 29 1.57 -19.30 4.58
C GLU A 29 0.33 -18.44 4.81
N LYS A 30 -0.12 -18.35 6.07
CA LYS A 30 -1.35 -17.61 6.43
C LYS A 30 -1.29 -16.16 5.98
N GLN A 31 -0.09 -15.57 5.98
CA GLN A 31 0.15 -14.20 5.57
C GLN A 31 -0.11 -14.01 4.08
N ASP A 32 0.35 -14.94 3.23
CA ASP A 32 0.18 -14.86 1.77
C ASP A 32 -1.27 -15.06 1.35
N TYR A 33 -1.99 -16.00 1.99
CA TYR A 33 -3.43 -16.15 1.76
C TYR A 33 -4.20 -14.88 2.12
N ASN A 34 -3.84 -14.23 3.22
CA ASN A 34 -4.50 -13.00 3.64
C ASN A 34 -4.22 -11.86 2.65
N ILE A 35 -3.02 -11.77 2.07
CA ILE A 35 -2.69 -10.78 1.04
C ILE A 35 -3.44 -11.06 -0.28
N LEU A 36 -3.61 -12.32 -0.65
CA LEU A 36 -4.29 -12.73 -1.89
C LEU A 36 -5.82 -12.56 -1.81
N VAL A 37 -6.40 -12.77 -0.64
CA VAL A 37 -7.87 -12.75 -0.44
C VAL A 37 -8.36 -11.42 0.10
N GLN A 38 -7.52 -10.63 0.76
CA GLN A 38 -7.88 -9.26 1.10
C GLN A 38 -7.79 -8.42 -0.18
N PRO A 39 -8.93 -7.94 -0.72
CA PRO A 39 -8.85 -6.87 -1.70
C PRO A 39 -8.16 -5.71 -0.99
N LEU A 40 -6.99 -5.28 -1.47
CA LEU A 40 -6.48 -3.95 -1.16
C LEU A 40 -7.49 -2.96 -1.72
N THR A 41 -8.56 -2.68 -0.97
CA THR A 41 -9.50 -1.61 -1.25
C THR A 41 -8.79 -0.31 -0.93
N ILE A 42 -7.87 0.09 -1.81
CA ILE A 42 -7.30 1.42 -1.79
C ILE A 42 -8.45 2.37 -2.04
N SER A 43 -8.84 3.09 -1.00
CA SER A 43 -9.97 3.97 -1.08
C SER A 43 -9.56 5.29 -1.76
N PRO A 44 -10.43 5.92 -2.56
CA PRO A 44 -10.11 7.14 -3.29
C PRO A 44 -9.60 8.27 -2.39
N GLU A 45 -10.11 8.34 -1.16
CA GLU A 45 -9.68 9.31 -0.15
C GLU A 45 -8.21 9.11 0.29
N GLN A 46 -7.72 7.87 0.34
CA GLN A 46 -6.31 7.60 0.67
C GLN A 46 -5.39 8.09 -0.46
N ILE A 47 -5.79 7.89 -1.72
CA ILE A 47 -5.03 8.37 -2.88
C ILE A 47 -4.99 9.90 -2.89
N GLY A 48 -6.14 10.53 -2.69
CA GLY A 48 -6.26 12.00 -2.63
C GLY A 48 -5.41 12.60 -1.52
N PHE A 49 -5.39 11.97 -0.35
CA PHE A 49 -4.57 12.39 0.78
C PHE A 49 -3.07 12.31 0.46
N VAL A 50 -2.60 11.17 -0.04
CA VAL A 50 -1.17 10.98 -0.37
C VAL A 50 -0.73 11.95 -1.48
N PHE A 51 -1.56 12.16 -2.50
CA PHE A 51 -1.28 13.10 -3.57
C PHE A 51 -1.22 14.55 -3.06
N ALA A 52 -2.19 14.96 -2.25
CA ALA A 52 -2.23 16.32 -1.70
C ALA A 52 -1.02 16.62 -0.81
N TRP A 53 -0.61 15.65 0.02
CA TRP A 53 0.59 15.79 0.85
C TRP A 53 1.88 15.84 0.02
N GLY A 54 2.02 14.94 -0.95
CA GLY A 54 3.18 14.95 -1.86
C GLY A 54 3.29 16.25 -2.64
N PHE A 55 2.18 16.72 -3.20
CA PHE A 55 2.13 17.97 -3.96
C PHE A 55 2.39 19.20 -3.09
N SER A 56 1.78 19.26 -1.90
CA SER A 56 1.98 20.36 -0.94
C SER A 56 3.43 20.45 -0.48
N ALA A 57 4.08 19.31 -0.21
CA ALA A 57 5.50 19.28 0.17
C ALA A 57 6.38 19.87 -0.94
N VAL A 58 6.18 19.44 -2.20
CA VAL A 58 6.95 19.95 -3.35
C VAL A 58 6.78 21.46 -3.51
N LEU A 59 5.54 21.96 -3.46
CA LEU A 59 5.27 23.39 -3.57
C LEU A 59 5.90 24.19 -2.42
N THR A 60 5.86 23.66 -1.21
CA THR A 60 6.41 24.33 -0.03
C THR A 60 7.93 24.49 -0.15
N PHE A 61 8.66 23.43 -0.49
CA PHE A 61 10.11 23.51 -0.68
C PHE A 61 10.51 24.42 -1.85
N TRP A 62 9.74 24.39 -2.94
CA TRP A 62 9.97 25.29 -4.07
C TRP A 62 9.75 26.76 -3.70
N PHE A 63 8.68 27.06 -2.96
CA PHE A 63 8.38 28.41 -2.49
C PHE A 63 9.46 28.94 -1.54
N PHE A 64 9.94 28.11 -0.60
CA PHE A 64 11.06 28.51 0.26
C PHE A 64 12.32 28.83 -0.55
N GLY A 65 12.63 28.03 -1.58
CA GLY A 65 13.73 28.32 -2.49
C GLY A 65 13.58 29.67 -3.21
N TYR A 66 12.38 29.95 -3.71
CA TYR A 66 12.05 31.23 -4.35
C TYR A 66 12.21 32.41 -3.39
N VAL A 67 11.64 32.32 -2.18
CA VAL A 67 11.71 33.37 -1.15
C VAL A 67 13.17 33.64 -0.76
N VAL A 68 13.98 32.60 -0.54
CA VAL A 68 15.42 32.76 -0.24
C VAL A 68 16.16 33.44 -1.39
N GLY A 69 15.82 33.11 -2.64
CA GLY A 69 16.39 33.76 -3.83
C GLY A 69 16.06 35.26 -3.89
N VAL A 70 14.81 35.62 -3.64
CA VAL A 70 14.35 37.02 -3.61
C VAL A 70 15.04 37.81 -2.49
N ILE A 71 15.09 37.25 -1.27
CA ILE A 71 15.77 37.89 -0.12
C ILE A 71 17.24 38.14 -0.45
N LYS A 72 17.95 37.16 -1.00
CA LYS A 72 19.36 37.33 -1.41
C LYS A 72 19.53 38.40 -2.48
N SER A 73 18.59 38.50 -3.43
CA SER A 73 18.63 39.54 -4.46
C SER A 73 18.43 40.94 -3.87
N VAL A 74 17.51 41.10 -2.92
CA VAL A 74 17.24 42.38 -2.26
C VAL A 74 18.43 42.80 -1.40
N ILE A 75 19.00 41.89 -0.60
CA ILE A 75 20.18 42.17 0.24
C ILE A 75 21.40 42.54 -0.62
N ARG A 76 21.57 41.95 -1.80
CA ARG A 76 22.69 42.28 -2.70
C ARG A 76 22.53 43.63 -3.40
N GLN A 77 21.31 44.16 -3.47
CA GLN A 77 21.01 45.44 -4.12
C GLN A 77 20.99 46.63 -3.15
N ALA A 78 20.87 46.36 -1.83
CA ALA A 78 21.04 47.34 -0.77
C ALA A 78 22.53 47.52 -0.41
#